data_AF-A0A7K0PNN4-F1
#
_entry.id   AF-A0A7K0PNN4-F1
#
_cell.length_a   1.000
_cell.length_b   1.000
_cell.length_c   1.000
_cell.angle_alpha   90.00
_cell.angle_beta   90.00
_cell.angle_gamma   90.00
#
_symmetry.space_group_name_H-M   'P 1'
#
loop_
_entity.id
_entity.type
_entity.pdbx_description
1 polymer ?
#
loop_
_entity_poly.entity_id
_entity_poly.type
_entity_poly.pdbx_seq_one_letter_code
_entity_poly.pdbx_strand_id
1 'polypeptide(L)'
;MKVHFLAPHPLFGRKTAPLPLKEQERSPYYWWWAYLRRSDAYIKCCEKGGKGPLAKLYADFGDVRDDDFRKWWTTSDHGAGLFAEQRQVVKFGQLNDVSEWHPDWTSDRALVIAIPLDMNKRLIKSGIAKLLDKKIDSRRGRKALRDADSSALYPLARNYTAQNLKTALAVYDLWFRGKVNPEEKLYLWEIGVEVGLNRQSVRDAKSSDKHARYEGRNRLNATVLRYVKEAQKIIKGVEQGEFPAV
;
A
#
# COMPACT_ATOMS: atom_id res chain seq x y z
N MET A 1 2.62 -2.99 -23.12
CA MET A 1 3.46 -2.13 -22.26
C MET A 1 3.20 -2.56 -20.81
N LYS A 2 4.24 -2.70 -19.98
CA LYS A 2 4.09 -3.27 -18.63
C LYS A 2 3.47 -2.24 -17.68
N VAL A 3 2.41 -2.61 -16.98
CA VAL A 3 1.81 -1.80 -15.90
C VAL A 3 2.87 -1.52 -14.84
N HIS A 4 2.99 -0.26 -14.41
CA HIS A 4 3.98 0.15 -13.41
C HIS A 4 3.30 0.46 -12.09
N PHE A 5 3.89 0.02 -10.98
CA PHE A 5 3.45 0.28 -9.62
C PHE A 5 4.65 0.78 -8.81
N LEU A 6 4.42 1.73 -7.89
CA LEU A 6 5.48 2.24 -7.00
C LEU A 6 5.88 1.25 -5.90
N ALA A 7 5.03 0.25 -5.62
CA ALA A 7 5.27 -0.80 -4.66
C ALA A 7 5.09 -2.19 -5.27
N PRO A 8 5.59 -3.26 -4.61
CA PRO A 8 5.29 -4.62 -5.03
C PRO A 8 3.79 -4.85 -5.20
N HIS A 9 3.37 -5.22 -6.41
CA HIS A 9 1.98 -5.62 -6.69
C HIS A 9 1.74 -7.06 -6.21
N PRO A 10 0.48 -7.46 -5.96
CA PRO A 10 0.19 -8.82 -5.51
C PRO A 10 0.56 -9.86 -6.57
N LEU A 11 1.00 -11.03 -6.11
CA LEU A 11 1.34 -12.17 -6.97
C LEU A 11 0.36 -13.31 -6.69
N PHE A 12 -0.35 -13.75 -7.73
CA PHE A 12 -1.40 -14.78 -7.62
C PHE A 12 -0.99 -16.17 -8.12
N GLY A 13 0.09 -16.25 -8.92
CA GLY A 13 0.46 -17.49 -9.62
C GLY A 13 -0.43 -17.78 -10.83
N ARG A 14 -0.31 -18.99 -11.36
CA ARG A 14 -1.13 -19.45 -12.49
C ARG A 14 -2.44 -20.04 -11.97
N LYS A 15 -3.47 -20.13 -12.82
CA LYS A 15 -4.74 -20.79 -12.44
C LYS A 15 -4.53 -22.24 -11.98
N THR A 16 -3.60 -22.95 -12.62
CA THR A 16 -3.23 -24.34 -12.31
C THR A 16 -2.19 -24.48 -11.21
N ALA A 17 -1.55 -23.39 -10.79
CA ALA A 17 -0.51 -23.36 -9.77
C ALA A 17 -0.59 -22.02 -9.02
N PRO A 18 -1.61 -21.85 -8.15
CA PRO A 18 -1.80 -20.62 -7.40
C PRO A 18 -0.66 -20.43 -6.39
N LEU A 19 -0.24 -19.18 -6.20
CA LEU A 19 0.71 -18.83 -5.16
C LEU A 19 0.00 -18.69 -3.80
N PRO A 20 0.69 -18.98 -2.69
CA PRO A 20 0.12 -18.85 -1.36
C PRO A 20 -0.20 -17.39 -1.01
N LEU A 21 -1.17 -17.19 -0.11
CA LEU A 21 -1.64 -15.87 0.34
C LEU A 21 -0.51 -14.93 0.77
N LYS A 22 0.56 -15.48 1.39
CA LYS A 22 1.74 -14.72 1.81
C LYS A 22 2.36 -13.88 0.68
N GLU A 23 2.27 -14.31 -0.59
CA GLU A 23 2.81 -13.54 -1.72
C GLU A 23 1.92 -12.33 -2.07
N GLN A 24 0.62 -12.43 -1.79
CA GLN A 24 -0.32 -11.31 -1.92
C GLN A 24 -0.13 -10.33 -0.76
N GLU A 25 0.05 -10.84 0.46
CA GLU A 25 0.33 -10.07 1.68
C GLU A 25 1.63 -9.24 1.63
N ARG A 26 2.55 -9.52 0.69
CA ARG A 26 3.74 -8.68 0.48
C ARG A 26 3.39 -7.35 -0.17
N SER A 27 2.25 -7.27 -0.84
CA SER A 27 1.77 -6.06 -1.49
C SER A 27 1.05 -5.15 -0.48
N PRO A 28 1.34 -3.84 -0.44
CA PRO A 28 0.57 -2.90 0.37
C PRO A 28 -0.89 -2.81 -0.10
N TYR A 29 -1.14 -3.07 -1.38
CA TYR A 29 -2.48 -2.96 -1.95
C TYR A 29 -3.41 -4.08 -1.47
N TYR A 30 -2.87 -5.26 -1.12
CA TYR A 30 -3.61 -6.28 -0.37
C TYR A 30 -4.07 -5.74 0.97
N TRP A 31 -3.19 -5.04 1.69
CA TRP A 31 -3.53 -4.48 2.98
C TRP A 31 -4.52 -3.33 2.88
N TRP A 32 -4.45 -2.51 1.83
CA TRP A 32 -5.49 -1.50 1.58
C TRP A 32 -6.89 -2.13 1.60
N TRP A 33 -7.08 -3.17 0.78
CA TRP A 33 -8.32 -3.93 0.71
C TRP A 33 -8.65 -4.60 2.05
N ALA A 34 -7.67 -5.26 2.68
CA ALA A 34 -7.90 -5.99 3.93
C ALA A 34 -8.36 -5.07 5.07
N TYR A 35 -7.78 -3.87 5.18
CA TYR A 35 -8.17 -2.86 6.18
C TYR A 35 -9.52 -2.24 5.87
N LEU A 36 -9.84 -1.98 4.60
CA LEU A 36 -11.14 -1.45 4.20
C LEU A 36 -12.29 -2.39 4.58
N ARG A 37 -12.05 -3.71 4.55
CA ARG A 37 -12.97 -4.74 5.04
C ARG A 37 -13.26 -4.68 6.56
N ARG A 38 -12.42 -3.99 7.34
CA ARG A 38 -12.61 -3.78 8.79
C ARG A 38 -13.25 -2.42 9.11
N SER A 39 -13.61 -1.64 8.09
CA SER A 39 -14.37 -0.41 8.29
C SER A 39 -15.87 -0.70 8.39
N ASP A 40 -16.43 -0.61 9.59
CA ASP A 40 -17.89 -0.70 9.78
C ASP A 40 -18.66 0.33 8.92
N ALA A 41 -18.08 1.51 8.73
CA ALA A 41 -18.67 2.55 7.90
C ALA A 41 -18.72 2.13 6.42
N TYR A 42 -17.65 1.53 5.91
CA TYR A 42 -17.58 1.04 4.54
C TYR A 42 -18.48 -0.18 4.32
N ILE A 43 -18.53 -1.11 5.28
CA ILE A 43 -19.43 -2.26 5.22
C ILE A 43 -20.89 -1.81 5.15
N LYS A 44 -21.30 -0.84 5.99
CA LYS A 44 -22.65 -0.23 5.91
C LYS A 44 -22.92 0.46 4.57
N CYS A 45 -21.90 1.04 3.94
CA CYS A 45 -22.02 1.61 2.60
C CYS A 45 -22.23 0.51 1.54
N CYS A 46 -21.51 -0.61 1.65
CA CYS A 46 -21.68 -1.78 0.79
C CYS A 46 -23.09 -2.38 0.90
N GLU A 47 -23.62 -2.52 2.13
CA GLU A 47 -24.99 -3.01 2.38
C GLU A 47 -26.06 -2.13 1.73
N LYS A 48 -25.82 -0.82 1.65
CA LYS A 48 -26.71 0.15 1.01
C LYS A 48 -26.49 0.29 -0.49
N GLY A 49 -25.70 -0.59 -1.11
CA GLY A 49 -25.37 -0.55 -2.54
C GLY A 49 -24.60 0.72 -2.93
N GLY A 50 -23.68 1.17 -2.08
CA GLY A 50 -22.83 2.33 -2.37
C GLY A 50 -23.45 3.69 -2.02
N LYS A 51 -24.55 3.72 -1.27
CA LYS A 51 -25.15 4.98 -0.80
C LYS A 51 -24.55 5.39 0.55
N GLY A 52 -24.33 6.69 0.73
CA GLY A 52 -23.88 7.29 1.99
C GLY A 52 -22.57 8.07 1.88
N PRO A 53 -21.92 8.40 3.01
CA PRO A 53 -20.73 9.26 3.02
C PRO A 53 -19.54 8.70 2.23
N LEU A 54 -19.42 7.37 2.13
CA LEU A 54 -18.33 6.68 1.44
C LEU A 54 -18.69 6.27 0.00
N ALA A 55 -19.76 6.83 -0.57
CA ALA A 55 -20.24 6.50 -1.92
C ALA A 55 -19.17 6.69 -3.00
N LYS A 56 -18.35 7.74 -2.89
CA LYS A 56 -17.25 7.99 -3.84
C LYS A 56 -16.20 6.88 -3.78
N LEU A 57 -15.77 6.51 -2.57
CA LEU A 57 -14.84 5.41 -2.38
C LEU A 57 -15.46 4.08 -2.82
N TYR A 58 -16.76 3.87 -2.63
CA TYR A 58 -17.47 2.69 -3.12
C TYR A 58 -17.54 2.64 -4.65
N ALA A 59 -17.73 3.76 -5.34
CA ALA A 59 -17.68 3.79 -6.80
C ALA A 59 -16.33 3.30 -7.34
N ASP A 60 -15.26 3.62 -6.61
CA ASP A 60 -13.90 3.23 -6.98
C ASP A 60 -13.54 1.82 -6.52
N PHE A 61 -13.90 1.37 -5.33
CA PHE A 61 -13.47 0.08 -4.74
C PHE A 61 -14.52 -1.02 -4.83
N GLY A 62 -15.79 -0.69 -5.04
CA GLY A 62 -16.89 -1.65 -5.08
C GLY A 62 -17.14 -2.39 -3.75
N ASP A 63 -17.81 -3.53 -3.83
CA ASP A 63 -18.07 -4.35 -2.65
C ASP A 63 -16.84 -5.21 -2.30
N VAL A 64 -16.26 -4.97 -1.12
CA VAL A 64 -15.06 -5.65 -0.63
C VAL A 64 -15.36 -6.79 0.35
N ARG A 65 -16.64 -7.12 0.60
CA ARG A 65 -17.02 -8.11 1.63
C ARG A 65 -16.56 -9.53 1.31
N ASP A 66 -16.48 -9.86 0.01
CA ASP A 66 -15.90 -11.12 -0.50
C ASP A 66 -14.48 -11.33 0.07
N ASP A 67 -14.08 -12.57 0.33
CA ASP A 67 -12.75 -12.91 0.83
C ASP A 67 -11.72 -13.20 -0.27
N ASP A 68 -12.15 -13.26 -1.53
CA ASP A 68 -11.27 -13.45 -2.67
C ASP A 68 -10.67 -12.12 -3.16
N PHE A 69 -9.52 -11.75 -2.56
CA PHE A 69 -8.74 -10.59 -3.00
C PHE A 69 -8.31 -10.69 -4.47
N ARG A 70 -8.01 -11.89 -4.99
CA ARG A 70 -7.60 -12.04 -6.39
C ARG A 70 -8.75 -11.67 -7.31
N LYS A 71 -9.96 -12.14 -7.02
CA LYS A 71 -11.16 -11.80 -7.77
C LYS A 71 -11.41 -10.30 -7.72
N TRP A 72 -11.35 -9.69 -6.54
CA TRP A 72 -11.49 -8.23 -6.39
C TRP A 72 -10.45 -7.48 -7.21
N TRP A 73 -9.17 -7.86 -7.12
CA TRP A 73 -8.06 -7.18 -7.80
C TRP A 73 -8.14 -7.27 -9.34
N THR A 74 -8.57 -8.42 -9.87
CA THR A 74 -8.46 -8.73 -11.31
C THR A 74 -9.74 -8.48 -12.10
N THR A 75 -10.90 -8.40 -11.44
CA THR A 75 -12.16 -8.12 -12.14
C THR A 75 -12.09 -6.74 -12.78
N SER A 76 -12.25 -6.66 -14.10
CA SER A 76 -12.16 -5.39 -14.86
C SER A 76 -10.86 -4.60 -14.60
N ASP A 77 -9.75 -5.28 -14.30
CA ASP A 77 -8.46 -4.67 -13.96
C ASP A 77 -8.53 -3.68 -12.78
N HIS A 78 -9.45 -3.91 -11.85
CA HIS A 78 -9.75 -3.05 -10.70
C HIS A 78 -8.48 -2.52 -10.00
N GLY A 79 -7.61 -3.43 -9.56
CA GLY A 79 -6.42 -3.06 -8.80
C GLY A 79 -5.41 -2.26 -9.62
N ALA A 80 -5.25 -2.57 -10.91
CA ALA A 80 -4.39 -1.80 -11.77
C ALA A 80 -4.96 -0.39 -12.03
N GLY A 81 -6.27 -0.26 -12.24
CA GLY A 81 -6.93 1.04 -12.44
C GLY A 81 -6.78 1.98 -11.25
N LEU A 82 -6.78 1.46 -10.02
CA LEU A 82 -6.67 2.26 -8.80
C LEU A 82 -5.22 2.58 -8.40
N PHE A 83 -4.32 1.60 -8.52
CA PHE A 83 -3.01 1.65 -7.87
C PHE A 83 -1.82 1.70 -8.82
N ALA A 84 -2.02 1.45 -10.11
CA ALA A 84 -0.95 1.59 -11.08
C ALA A 84 -0.70 3.06 -11.41
N GLU A 85 0.54 3.36 -11.72
CA GLU A 85 0.90 4.65 -12.28
C GLU A 85 0.22 4.81 -13.64
N GLN A 86 -0.48 5.92 -13.80
CA GLN A 86 -1.10 6.28 -15.06
C GLN A 86 -0.01 6.44 -16.11
N ARG A 87 -0.34 6.05 -17.34
CA ARG A 87 0.61 6.09 -18.45
C ARG A 87 1.06 7.53 -18.65
N GLN A 88 2.37 7.76 -18.62
CA GLN A 88 2.92 9.08 -18.93
C GLN A 88 2.41 9.53 -20.30
N VAL A 89 1.85 10.74 -20.35
CA VAL A 89 1.32 11.37 -21.56
C VAL A 89 2.43 11.52 -22.61
N VAL A 90 3.65 11.78 -22.14
CA VAL A 90 4.86 11.84 -22.96
C VAL A 90 5.45 10.44 -23.09
N LYS A 91 5.44 9.89 -24.31
CA LYS A 91 6.15 8.63 -24.60
C LYS A 91 7.60 8.95 -24.93
N PHE A 92 8.53 8.30 -24.24
CA PHE A 92 9.94 8.34 -24.64
C PHE A 92 10.11 7.68 -26.01
N GLY A 93 10.65 8.40 -26.98
CA GLY A 93 10.84 7.92 -28.34
C GLY A 93 11.37 8.99 -29.27
N GLN A 94 11.68 8.57 -30.50
CA GLN A 94 11.97 9.49 -31.60
C GLN A 94 10.64 10.07 -32.10
N LEU A 95 10.61 11.39 -32.32
CA LEU A 95 9.60 12.02 -33.16
C LEU A 95 9.96 11.74 -34.62
N ASN A 96 9.09 11.06 -35.35
CA ASN A 96 9.34 10.80 -36.79
C ASN A 96 8.92 11.99 -37.66
N ASP A 97 7.91 12.74 -37.21
CA ASP A 97 7.33 13.87 -37.92
C ASP A 97 7.03 15.02 -36.95
N VAL A 98 7.00 16.25 -37.48
CA VAL A 98 6.70 17.46 -36.71
C VAL A 98 5.28 17.42 -36.14
N SER A 99 4.33 16.76 -36.80
CA SER A 99 2.95 16.58 -36.32
C SER A 99 2.83 15.70 -35.07
N GLU A 100 3.87 14.93 -34.72
CA GLU A 100 3.92 14.19 -33.46
C GLU A 100 4.20 15.10 -32.25
N TRP A 101 4.52 16.38 -32.49
CA TRP A 101 4.63 17.39 -31.44
C TRP A 101 3.28 17.65 -30.76
N HIS A 102 3.26 17.56 -29.43
CA HIS A 102 2.06 17.80 -28.64
C HIS A 102 2.10 19.18 -27.95
N PRO A 103 1.05 20.01 -28.01
CA PRO A 103 1.02 21.34 -27.39
C PRO A 103 1.29 21.33 -25.88
N ASP A 104 0.87 20.27 -25.18
CA ASP A 104 1.07 20.12 -23.73
C ASP A 104 2.50 19.74 -23.33
N TRP A 105 3.44 19.61 -24.27
CA TRP A 105 4.86 19.37 -24.00
C TRP A 105 5.56 20.66 -23.60
N THR A 106 5.20 21.16 -22.42
CA THR A 106 5.85 22.29 -21.78
C THR A 106 7.21 21.88 -21.20
N SER A 107 8.09 22.87 -20.93
CA SER A 107 9.48 22.61 -20.54
C SER A 107 9.68 21.89 -19.19
N ASP A 108 8.61 21.80 -18.40
CA ASP A 108 8.48 21.04 -17.16
C ASP A 108 7.97 19.60 -17.38
N ARG A 109 7.33 19.32 -18.52
CA ARG A 109 6.71 18.02 -18.84
C ARG A 109 7.51 17.18 -19.83
N ALA A 110 8.17 17.82 -20.79
CA ALA A 110 8.96 17.12 -21.80
C ALA A 110 10.24 17.88 -22.15
N LEU A 111 11.33 17.13 -22.30
CA LEU A 111 12.59 17.64 -22.86
C LEU A 111 12.75 17.08 -24.28
N VAL A 112 12.62 17.94 -25.28
CA VAL A 112 12.86 17.60 -26.69
C VAL A 112 14.28 18.00 -27.05
N ILE A 113 15.06 17.06 -27.61
CA ILE A 113 16.50 17.25 -27.89
C ILE A 113 16.75 16.94 -29.36
N ALA A 114 17.32 17.91 -30.08
CA ALA A 114 17.92 17.66 -31.39
C ALA A 114 19.31 17.04 -31.21
N ILE A 115 19.54 15.87 -31.80
CA ILE A 115 20.81 15.14 -31.70
C ILE A 115 21.46 15.08 -33.09
N PRO A 116 22.60 15.76 -33.31
CA PRO A 116 23.37 15.61 -34.54
C PRO A 116 23.91 14.18 -34.66
N LEU A 117 23.67 13.52 -35.80
CA LEU A 117 24.04 12.11 -36.02
C LEU A 117 25.50 11.92 -36.46
N ASP A 118 26.16 13.01 -36.85
CA ASP A 118 27.58 13.09 -37.19
C ASP A 118 28.50 13.12 -35.94
N MET A 119 27.93 13.33 -34.75
CA MET A 119 28.66 13.32 -33.50
C MET A 119 28.99 11.91 -32.98
N ASN A 120 30.09 11.81 -32.25
CA ASN A 120 30.45 10.59 -31.54
C ASN A 120 29.37 10.22 -30.50
N LYS A 121 28.91 8.95 -30.53
CA LYS A 121 27.89 8.40 -29.60
C LYS A 121 28.20 8.66 -28.12
N ARG A 122 29.47 8.65 -27.72
CA ARG A 122 29.90 8.97 -26.34
C ARG A 122 29.62 10.42 -25.98
N LEU A 123 29.88 11.36 -26.91
CA LEU A 123 29.60 12.78 -26.72
C LEU A 123 28.09 13.04 -26.64
N ILE A 124 27.30 12.39 -27.51
CA ILE A 124 25.82 12.45 -27.46
C ILE A 124 25.32 11.99 -26.09
N LYS A 125 25.73 10.80 -25.61
CA LYS A 125 25.34 10.29 -24.30
C LYS A 125 25.72 11.23 -23.15
N SER A 126 26.93 11.78 -23.20
CA SER A 126 27.39 12.75 -22.18
C SER A 126 26.61 14.06 -22.22
N GLY A 127 26.24 14.55 -23.40
CA GLY A 127 25.41 15.74 -23.58
C GLY A 127 24.00 15.54 -23.03
N ILE A 128 23.37 14.42 -23.36
CA ILE A 128 22.05 14.03 -22.83
C ILE A 128 22.11 13.96 -21.30
N ALA A 129 23.11 13.28 -20.72
CA ALA A 129 23.28 13.19 -19.27
C ALA A 129 23.36 14.59 -18.62
N LYS A 130 24.19 15.50 -19.16
CA LYS A 130 24.29 16.89 -18.66
C LYS A 130 22.98 17.67 -18.75
N LEU A 131 22.17 17.45 -19.79
CA LEU A 131 20.86 18.08 -19.93
C LEU A 131 19.88 17.53 -18.89
N LEU A 132 19.89 16.22 -18.66
CA LEU A 132 19.08 15.57 -17.65
C LEU A 132 19.46 16.05 -16.24
N ASP A 133 20.75 16.10 -15.90
CA ASP A 133 21.24 16.56 -14.58
C ASP A 133 20.78 17.99 -14.24
N LYS A 134 20.59 18.85 -15.26
CA LYS A 134 20.10 20.23 -15.07
C LYS A 134 18.59 20.31 -14.89
N LYS A 135 17.83 19.36 -15.43
CA LYS A 135 16.37 19.40 -15.51
C LYS A 135 15.69 18.48 -14.51
N ILE A 136 16.35 17.38 -14.13
CA ILE A 136 15.86 16.38 -13.20
C ILE A 136 16.79 16.38 -12.00
N ASP A 137 16.27 16.80 -10.84
CA ASP A 137 17.00 16.67 -9.58
C ASP A 137 17.07 15.18 -9.18
N SER A 138 18.11 14.50 -9.64
CA SER A 138 18.37 13.11 -9.25
C SER A 138 19.10 13.09 -7.91
N ARG A 139 18.37 13.04 -6.81
CA ARG A 139 18.98 12.73 -5.51
C ARG A 139 19.46 11.28 -5.50
N ARG A 140 20.70 11.07 -5.03
CA ARG A 140 21.28 9.74 -4.88
C ARG A 140 20.55 9.01 -3.74
N GLY A 141 19.84 7.92 -4.06
CA GLY A 141 19.07 7.12 -3.11
C GLY A 141 17.63 6.88 -3.57
N ARG A 142 16.95 5.90 -2.98
CA ARG A 142 15.52 5.68 -3.26
C ARG A 142 14.72 6.77 -2.55
N LYS A 143 13.97 7.61 -3.30
CA LYS A 143 13.03 8.57 -2.71
C LYS A 143 12.08 7.82 -1.75
N ALA A 144 11.74 8.42 -0.61
CA ALA A 144 10.69 7.86 0.23
C ALA A 144 9.38 7.85 -0.57
N LEU A 145 8.49 6.88 -0.33
CA LEU A 145 7.23 6.77 -1.07
C LEU A 145 6.39 8.06 -1.00
N ARG A 146 6.41 8.75 0.15
CA ARG A 146 5.72 10.04 0.34
C ARG A 146 6.24 11.17 -0.58
N ASP A 147 7.50 11.06 -1.01
CA ASP A 147 8.20 12.07 -1.81
C ASP A 147 8.27 11.63 -3.29
N ALA A 148 7.61 10.51 -3.64
CA ALA A 148 7.53 10.02 -5.01
C ALA A 148 6.34 10.66 -5.72
N ASP A 149 6.58 11.19 -6.92
CA ASP A 149 5.52 11.71 -7.78
C ASP A 149 4.70 10.52 -8.29
N SER A 150 3.49 10.35 -7.74
CA SER A 150 2.56 9.27 -8.11
C SER A 150 1.37 9.86 -8.85
N SER A 151 1.02 9.19 -9.94
CA SER A 151 -0.12 9.43 -10.81
C SER A 151 -1.23 8.39 -10.60
N ALA A 152 -1.04 7.43 -9.68
CA ALA A 152 -2.07 6.49 -9.30
C ALA A 152 -3.27 7.22 -8.67
N LEU A 153 -4.48 6.68 -8.85
CA LEU A 153 -5.69 7.26 -8.26
C LEU A 153 -5.65 7.21 -6.72
N TYR A 154 -5.07 6.13 -6.18
CA TYR A 154 -4.86 5.90 -4.76
C TYR A 154 -3.37 5.66 -4.48
N PRO A 155 -2.56 6.72 -4.38
CA PRO A 155 -1.12 6.61 -4.14
C PRO A 155 -0.81 6.18 -2.70
N LEU A 156 0.40 5.70 -2.47
CA LEU A 156 0.86 5.36 -1.12
C LEU A 156 1.34 6.61 -0.39
N ALA A 157 0.63 7.00 0.66
CA ALA A 157 0.89 8.26 1.38
C ALA A 157 2.22 8.27 2.16
N ARG A 158 2.74 7.09 2.54
CA ARG A 158 4.01 6.94 3.26
C ARG A 158 4.63 5.57 3.09
N ASN A 159 5.87 5.46 3.57
CA ASN A 159 6.55 4.18 3.69
C ASN A 159 5.80 3.25 4.68
N TYR A 160 5.86 1.95 4.38
CA TYR A 160 5.18 0.91 5.14
C TYR A 160 6.07 -0.31 5.32
N THR A 161 5.63 -1.23 6.15
CA THR A 161 6.18 -2.59 6.22
C THR A 161 5.01 -3.56 6.25
N ALA A 162 4.96 -4.49 5.28
CA ALA A 162 3.89 -5.48 5.17
C ALA A 162 3.70 -6.27 6.47
N GLN A 163 4.80 -6.63 7.13
CA GLN A 163 4.74 -7.31 8.43
C GLN A 163 4.04 -6.47 9.50
N ASN A 164 4.27 -5.16 9.54
CA ASN A 164 3.65 -4.28 10.53
C ASN A 164 2.14 -4.13 10.25
N LEU A 165 1.76 -3.96 8.97
CA LEU A 165 0.36 -3.94 8.54
C LEU A 165 -0.36 -5.24 8.92
N LYS A 166 0.28 -6.39 8.68
CA LYS A 166 -0.22 -7.71 9.08
C LYS A 166 -0.42 -7.82 10.58
N THR A 167 0.61 -7.49 11.36
CA THR A 167 0.59 -7.60 12.82
C THR A 167 -0.48 -6.68 13.41
N ALA A 168 -0.56 -5.42 12.97
CA ALA A 168 -1.54 -4.47 13.44
C ALA A 168 -2.98 -4.96 13.18
N LEU A 169 -3.26 -5.50 11.99
CA LEU A 169 -4.59 -6.03 11.65
C LEU A 169 -4.92 -7.28 12.46
N ALA A 170 -3.98 -8.20 12.64
CA ALA A 170 -4.19 -9.41 13.44
C ALA A 170 -4.50 -9.08 14.91
N VAL A 171 -3.78 -8.12 15.50
CA VAL A 171 -4.06 -7.62 16.86
C VAL A 171 -5.46 -6.97 16.92
N TYR A 172 -5.80 -6.15 15.92
CA TYR A 172 -7.09 -5.50 15.85
C TYR A 172 -8.24 -6.50 15.73
N ASP A 173 -8.13 -7.51 14.85
CA ASP A 173 -9.16 -8.52 14.64
C ASP A 173 -9.44 -9.31 15.95
N LEU A 174 -8.40 -9.69 16.71
CA LEU A 174 -8.55 -10.34 18.02
C LEU A 174 -9.18 -9.41 19.06
N TRP A 175 -8.73 -8.17 19.13
CA TRP A 175 -9.26 -7.18 20.06
C TRP A 175 -10.74 -6.86 19.77
N PHE A 176 -11.09 -6.69 18.49
CA PHE A 176 -12.44 -6.38 18.04
C PHE A 176 -13.38 -7.57 18.23
N ARG A 177 -12.90 -8.81 18.02
CA ARG A 177 -13.69 -10.01 18.32
C ARG A 177 -14.15 -10.04 19.77
N GLY A 178 -13.26 -9.75 20.72
CA GLY A 178 -13.62 -9.64 22.14
C GLY A 178 -14.52 -8.44 22.50
N LYS A 179 -14.66 -7.45 21.59
CA LYS A 179 -15.62 -6.35 21.72
C LYS A 179 -17.01 -6.75 21.22
N VAL A 180 -17.09 -7.52 20.15
CA VAL A 180 -18.34 -8.00 19.56
C VAL A 180 -18.90 -9.20 20.32
N ASN A 181 -18.05 -10.15 20.67
CA ASN A 181 -18.38 -11.33 21.46
C ASN A 181 -17.60 -11.34 22.80
N PRO A 182 -18.22 -10.94 23.92
CA PRO A 182 -17.57 -10.92 25.22
C PRO A 182 -17.05 -12.28 25.70
N GLU A 183 -17.61 -13.41 25.23
CA GLU A 183 -17.16 -14.75 25.61
C GLU A 183 -15.80 -15.11 25.01
N GLU A 184 -15.45 -14.51 23.87
CA GLU A 184 -14.16 -14.68 23.18
C GLU A 184 -13.14 -13.61 23.57
N LYS A 185 -13.44 -12.82 24.61
CA LYS A 185 -12.61 -11.68 25.00
C LYS A 185 -11.31 -12.14 25.67
N LEU A 186 -10.21 -11.90 24.96
CA LEU A 186 -8.85 -12.04 25.50
C LEU A 186 -8.43 -10.78 26.26
N TYR A 187 -7.63 -10.96 27.32
CA TYR A 187 -6.86 -9.87 27.90
C TYR A 187 -5.82 -9.38 26.90
N LEU A 188 -5.42 -8.11 27.00
CA LEU A 188 -4.47 -7.51 26.04
C LEU A 188 -3.14 -8.28 25.98
N TRP A 189 -2.62 -8.74 27.12
CA TRP A 189 -1.40 -9.55 27.14
C TRP A 189 -1.59 -10.92 26.47
N GLU A 190 -2.79 -11.50 26.52
CA GLU A 190 -3.10 -12.77 25.83
C GLU A 190 -3.16 -12.58 24.33
N ILE A 191 -3.74 -11.47 23.84
CA ILE A 191 -3.66 -11.07 22.42
C ILE A 191 -2.19 -10.94 22.00
N GLY A 192 -1.37 -10.31 22.85
CA GLY A 192 0.06 -10.16 22.58
C GLY A 192 0.80 -11.50 22.52
N VAL A 193 0.44 -12.46 23.37
CA VAL A 193 0.97 -13.83 23.32
C VAL A 193 0.51 -14.56 22.06
N GLU A 194 -0.78 -14.50 21.72
CA GLU A 194 -1.40 -15.19 20.59
C GLU A 194 -0.79 -14.77 19.26
N VAL A 195 -0.59 -13.46 19.05
CA VAL A 195 0.05 -12.91 17.85
C VAL A 195 1.58 -13.12 17.88
N GLY A 196 2.17 -13.43 19.03
CA GLY A 196 3.61 -13.58 19.19
C GLY A 196 4.38 -12.25 19.24
N LEU A 197 3.79 -11.21 19.84
CA LEU A 197 4.39 -9.88 19.93
C LEU A 197 5.59 -9.85 20.88
N ASN A 198 6.80 -9.62 20.35
CA ASN A 198 8.05 -9.60 21.11
C ASN A 198 8.30 -10.92 21.87
N ARG A 199 9.19 -11.75 21.34
CA ARG A 199 9.50 -13.07 21.90
C ARG A 199 9.89 -13.05 23.38
N GLN A 200 10.64 -12.04 23.82
CA GLN A 200 11.03 -11.91 25.22
C GLN A 200 9.83 -11.57 26.10
N SER A 201 9.00 -10.62 25.70
CA SER A 201 7.78 -10.27 26.44
C SER A 201 6.79 -11.44 26.52
N VAL A 202 6.65 -12.24 25.46
CA VAL A 202 5.84 -13.47 25.48
C VAL A 202 6.40 -14.50 26.47
N ARG A 203 7.72 -14.69 26.48
CA ARG A 203 8.38 -15.59 27.44
C ARG A 203 8.18 -15.10 28.88
N ASP A 204 8.44 -13.83 29.12
CA ASP A 204 8.31 -13.19 30.43
C ASP A 204 6.87 -13.30 30.95
N ALA A 205 5.86 -13.03 30.11
CA ALA A 205 4.45 -13.08 30.48
C ALA A 205 3.96 -14.47 30.95
N LYS A 206 4.67 -15.53 30.58
CA LYS A 206 4.42 -16.92 30.98
C LYS A 206 5.39 -17.42 32.07
N SER A 207 6.26 -16.56 32.59
CA SER A 207 7.25 -16.92 33.61
C SER A 207 6.59 -17.31 34.94
N SER A 208 7.21 -18.27 35.64
CA SER A 208 6.89 -18.60 37.03
C SER A 208 7.24 -17.43 37.96
N ASP A 209 8.34 -16.72 37.68
CA ASP A 209 8.74 -15.52 38.41
C ASP A 209 7.68 -14.42 38.31
N LYS A 210 7.21 -13.95 39.48
CA LYS A 210 6.10 -12.99 39.57
C LYS A 210 6.44 -11.65 38.94
N HIS A 211 7.67 -11.17 39.14
CA HIS A 211 8.09 -9.85 38.65
C HIS A 211 8.25 -9.85 37.13
N ALA A 212 8.95 -10.84 36.58
CA ALA A 212 9.11 -11.03 35.14
C ALA A 212 7.75 -11.18 34.44
N ARG A 213 6.83 -11.96 35.02
CA ARG A 213 5.47 -12.11 34.50
C ARG A 213 4.68 -10.82 34.47
N TYR A 214 4.74 -10.03 35.53
CA TYR A 214 4.09 -8.73 35.58
C TYR A 214 4.65 -7.79 34.50
N GLU A 215 5.97 -7.68 34.41
CA GLU A 215 6.67 -6.87 33.40
C GLU A 215 6.35 -7.29 31.97
N GLY A 216 6.42 -8.59 31.67
CA GLY A 216 6.11 -9.14 30.35
C GLY A 216 4.68 -8.81 29.92
N ARG A 217 3.71 -9.02 30.82
CA ARG A 217 2.30 -8.69 30.56
C ARG A 217 2.08 -7.19 30.34
N ASN A 218 2.73 -6.33 31.11
CA ASN A 218 2.62 -4.88 30.93
C ASN A 218 3.19 -4.41 29.58
N ARG A 219 4.34 -4.94 29.16
CA ARG A 219 4.92 -4.64 27.84
C ARG A 219 4.00 -5.11 26.70
N LEU A 220 3.40 -6.30 26.83
CA LEU A 220 2.43 -6.80 25.86
C LEU A 220 1.17 -5.93 25.81
N ASN A 221 0.60 -5.56 26.97
CA ASN A 221 -0.56 -4.67 27.05
C ASN A 221 -0.31 -3.36 26.30
N ALA A 222 0.82 -2.69 26.59
CA ALA A 222 1.19 -1.44 25.93
C ALA A 222 1.39 -1.62 24.42
N THR A 223 2.04 -2.70 24.00
CA THR A 223 2.31 -3.01 22.59
C THR A 223 1.01 -3.29 21.83
N VAL A 224 0.09 -4.06 22.41
CA VAL A 224 -1.23 -4.35 21.83
C VAL A 224 -2.05 -3.07 21.69
N LEU A 225 -2.11 -2.22 22.72
CA LEU A 225 -2.83 -0.94 22.62
C LEU A 225 -2.27 -0.04 21.51
N ARG A 226 -0.95 -0.03 21.33
CA ARG A 226 -0.32 0.71 20.23
C ARG A 226 -0.77 0.17 18.88
N TYR A 227 -0.76 -1.15 18.68
CA TYR A 227 -1.19 -1.78 17.43
C TYR A 227 -2.69 -1.60 17.15
N VAL A 228 -3.55 -1.66 18.18
CA VAL A 228 -4.98 -1.36 18.02
C VAL A 228 -5.18 0.07 17.55
N LYS A 229 -4.50 1.05 18.17
CA LYS A 229 -4.58 2.46 17.76
C LYS A 229 -4.06 2.66 16.33
N GLU A 230 -2.97 1.99 15.99
CA GLU A 230 -2.40 2.03 14.63
C GLU A 230 -3.38 1.46 13.60
N ALA A 231 -3.97 0.29 13.87
CA ALA A 231 -4.96 -0.31 12.98
C ALA A 231 -6.20 0.57 12.83
N GLN A 232 -6.74 1.10 13.92
CA GLN A 232 -7.87 2.05 13.88
C GLN A 232 -7.54 3.29 13.04
N LYS A 233 -6.31 3.81 13.15
CA LYS A 233 -5.84 4.93 12.33
C LYS A 233 -5.81 4.55 10.85
N ILE A 234 -5.30 3.36 10.52
CA ILE A 234 -5.26 2.87 9.13
C ILE A 234 -6.68 2.66 8.59
N ILE A 235 -7.60 2.10 9.36
CA ILE A 235 -9.01 1.92 8.97
C ILE A 235 -9.64 3.27 8.61
N LYS A 236 -9.45 4.30 9.45
CA LYS A 236 -9.92 5.65 9.14
C LYS A 236 -9.25 6.26 7.91
N GLY A 237 -7.96 5.99 7.71
CA GLY A 237 -7.24 6.45 6.51
C GLY A 237 -7.82 5.85 5.23
N VAL A 238 -8.06 4.52 5.19
CA VAL A 238 -8.60 3.89 4.00
C VAL A 238 -10.02 4.37 3.68
N GLU A 239 -10.84 4.71 4.69
CA GLU A 239 -12.14 5.37 4.50
C GLU A 239 -12.01 6.74 3.81
N GLN A 240 -10.89 7.43 4.01
CA GLN A 240 -10.57 8.72 3.42
C GLN A 240 -9.80 8.62 2.10
N GLY A 241 -9.54 7.39 1.62
CA GLY A 241 -8.75 7.17 0.41
C GLY A 241 -7.24 7.34 0.61
N GLU A 242 -6.75 7.26 1.85
CA GLU A 242 -5.34 7.45 2.19
C GLU A 242 -4.74 6.21 2.85
N PHE A 243 -3.62 5.70 2.31
CA PHE A 243 -2.96 4.53 2.89
C PHE A 243 -1.44 4.51 2.65
N PRO A 244 -0.65 4.04 3.63
CA PRO A 244 -1.03 3.95 5.04
C PRO A 244 -1.33 5.35 5.60
N ALA A 245 -2.28 5.45 6.53
CA ALA A 245 -2.68 6.73 7.12
C ALA A 245 -1.48 7.52 7.71
N VAL A 246 -1.36 8.81 7.36
CA VAL A 246 -0.30 9.72 7.83
C VAL A 246 -0.43 10.07 9.29
#